data_AF-A0A369BNZ2-F1
#
_entry.id   AF-A0A369BNZ2-F1
#
_cell.length_a   1.000
_cell.length_b   1.000
_cell.length_c   1.000
_cell.angle_alpha   90.00
_cell.angle_beta   90.00
_cell.angle_gamma   90.00
#
_symmetry.space_group_name_H-M   'P 1'
#
loop_
_entity.id
_entity.type
_entity.pdbx_description
1 polymer ?
#
loop_
_entity_poly.entity_id
_entity_poly.type
_entity_poly.pdbx_seq_one_letter_code
_entity_poly.pdbx_strand_id
1 'polypeptide(L)'
;MDETKRPIYRAIVERYLNGTNLGHIAIWLTDNKIPTPYNIKLDGKNKGWSNITVQRLLASEIHLGYITYGKTRSKRGLVELVPEEERVKVMETHEKLKTPEEHEVIMERLLKNRMLNPNSRRNMFPLSGLLYCEKCGSRMRFRVGENKKQGQHWSALCYHQYKDGSKCEQRGKVMDADFFNALYDRIIHVDPNILREIELHGSRYNDTQVIIAVKEQELKKQKRALDKLHESYEEDMITKQVFLERRAILSRQIQKLEEELKDLRKVVVDEGNYPTVEQIYERIGEFRELWSVAVTSEEKNRTLKKLVERIVYDREGNRLELTVCYR
;
A
#
# COMPACT_ATOMS: atom_id res chain seq x y z
N MET A 1 -19.51 0.77 -26.68
CA MET A 1 -18.80 -0.26 -25.89
C MET A 1 -19.54 -1.59 -26.06
N ASP A 2 -18.82 -2.70 -26.24
CA ASP A 2 -19.40 -4.05 -26.39
C ASP A 2 -19.92 -4.55 -25.03
N GLU A 3 -21.23 -4.74 -24.91
CA GLU A 3 -21.94 -5.14 -23.68
C GLU A 3 -21.31 -6.40 -23.04
N THR A 4 -20.86 -7.34 -23.87
CA THR A 4 -20.33 -8.63 -23.45
C THR A 4 -18.96 -8.53 -22.76
N LYS A 5 -18.21 -7.46 -23.02
CA LYS A 5 -16.85 -7.27 -22.49
C LYS A 5 -16.81 -6.56 -21.14
N ARG A 6 -17.89 -5.88 -20.74
CA ARG A 6 -17.94 -5.12 -19.47
C ARG A 6 -17.82 -6.02 -18.24
N PRO A 7 -18.58 -7.14 -18.13
CA PRO A 7 -18.48 -8.02 -16.97
C PRO A 7 -17.09 -8.64 -16.83
N ILE A 8 -16.47 -8.97 -17.96
CA ILE A 8 -15.10 -9.51 -18.01
C ILE A 8 -14.10 -8.49 -17.45
N TYR A 9 -14.22 -7.21 -17.85
CA TYR A 9 -13.32 -6.18 -17.32
C TYR A 9 -13.51 -5.96 -15.81
N ARG A 10 -14.75 -5.88 -15.32
CA ARG A 10 -15.02 -5.75 -13.87
C ARG A 10 -14.47 -6.95 -13.10
N ALA A 11 -14.65 -8.17 -13.60
CA ALA A 11 -14.06 -9.37 -12.99
C ALA A 11 -12.53 -9.32 -12.95
N ILE A 12 -11.86 -8.76 -13.96
CA ILE A 12 -10.40 -8.54 -13.95
C ILE A 12 -10.01 -7.56 -12.84
N VAL A 13 -10.74 -6.44 -12.71
CA VAL A 13 -10.51 -5.42 -11.68
C VAL A 13 -10.69 -6.03 -10.29
N GLU A 14 -11.81 -6.68 -10.03
CA GLU A 14 -12.12 -7.30 -8.73
C GLU A 14 -11.10 -8.38 -8.35
N ARG A 15 -10.77 -9.30 -9.27
CA ARG A 15 -9.76 -10.33 -9.01
C ARG A 15 -8.41 -9.71 -8.67
N TYR A 16 -8.02 -8.65 -9.38
CA TYR A 16 -6.79 -7.95 -9.10
C TYR A 16 -6.85 -7.28 -7.73
N LEU A 17 -7.89 -6.50 -7.41
CA LEU A 17 -8.06 -5.84 -6.10
C LEU A 17 -8.05 -6.86 -4.94
N ASN A 18 -8.68 -8.03 -5.13
CA ASN A 18 -8.74 -9.13 -4.15
C ASN A 18 -7.42 -9.89 -3.95
N GLY A 19 -6.31 -9.46 -4.57
CA GLY A 19 -5.00 -10.06 -4.34
C GLY A 19 -4.48 -10.94 -5.46
N THR A 20 -5.25 -11.22 -6.51
CA THR A 20 -4.81 -12.11 -7.60
C THR A 20 -3.70 -11.46 -8.44
N ASN A 21 -2.67 -12.23 -8.80
CA ASN A 21 -1.58 -11.76 -9.64
C ASN A 21 -1.99 -11.65 -11.12
N LEU A 22 -1.36 -10.72 -11.86
CA LEU A 22 -1.58 -10.51 -13.30
C LEU A 22 -1.41 -11.80 -14.12
N GLY A 23 -0.46 -12.65 -13.75
CA GLY A 23 -0.24 -13.95 -14.39
C GLY A 23 -1.41 -14.91 -14.19
N HIS A 24 -1.92 -15.03 -12.97
CA HIS A 24 -3.08 -15.88 -12.66
C HIS A 24 -4.36 -15.37 -13.32
N ILE A 25 -4.54 -14.05 -13.40
CA ILE A 25 -5.65 -13.47 -14.16
C ILE A 25 -5.53 -13.80 -15.65
N ALA A 26 -4.33 -13.74 -16.24
CA ALA A 26 -4.10 -14.10 -17.63
C ALA A 26 -4.37 -15.60 -17.90
N ILE A 27 -3.97 -16.49 -16.99
CA ILE A 27 -4.28 -17.92 -17.07
C ILE A 27 -5.79 -18.12 -16.99
N TRP A 28 -6.45 -17.53 -15.99
CA TRP A 28 -7.91 -17.61 -15.81
C TRP A 28 -8.66 -17.17 -17.07
N LEU A 29 -8.29 -16.05 -17.69
CA LEU A 29 -8.90 -15.57 -18.94
C LEU A 29 -8.68 -16.55 -20.11
N THR A 30 -7.50 -17.17 -20.18
CA THR A 30 -7.15 -18.14 -21.23
C THR A 30 -7.90 -19.46 -21.08
N ASP A 31 -8.01 -19.96 -19.85
CA ASP A 31 -8.71 -21.20 -19.51
C ASP A 31 -10.21 -21.08 -19.77
N ASN A 32 -10.78 -19.91 -19.45
CA ASN A 32 -12.19 -19.59 -19.73
C ASN A 32 -12.46 -19.22 -21.20
N LYS A 33 -11.49 -19.44 -22.10
CA LYS A 33 -11.61 -19.20 -23.55
C LYS A 33 -12.01 -17.77 -23.91
N ILE A 34 -11.70 -16.79 -23.06
CA ILE A 34 -12.01 -15.39 -23.34
C ILE A 34 -11.03 -14.89 -24.42
N PRO A 35 -11.52 -14.34 -25.54
CA PRO A 35 -10.65 -13.84 -26.60
C PRO A 35 -9.85 -12.64 -26.11
N THR A 36 -8.57 -12.56 -26.47
CA THR A 36 -7.76 -11.40 -26.11
C THR A 36 -8.18 -10.19 -26.95
N PRO A 37 -8.02 -8.94 -26.44
CA PRO A 37 -8.36 -7.74 -27.18
C PRO A 37 -7.54 -7.54 -28.48
N TYR A 38 -6.42 -8.25 -28.64
CA TYR A 38 -5.45 -8.07 -29.72
C TYR A 38 -5.22 -9.34 -30.58
N ASN A 39 -6.16 -10.28 -30.61
CA ASN A 39 -6.01 -11.51 -31.39
C ASN A 39 -6.66 -11.40 -32.78
N ILE A 40 -5.90 -10.86 -33.75
CA ILE A 40 -5.83 -11.43 -35.10
C ILE A 40 -4.38 -11.25 -35.57
N LYS A 41 -3.51 -12.21 -35.28
CA LYS A 41 -2.31 -12.42 -36.11
C LYS A 41 -2.67 -13.49 -37.15
N LEU A 42 -2.24 -13.26 -38.38
CA LEU A 42 -2.57 -14.07 -39.57
C LEU A 42 -2.29 -15.58 -39.42
N ASP A 43 -1.44 -15.98 -38.48
CA ASP A 43 -0.97 -17.37 -38.30
C ASP A 43 -1.90 -18.31 -37.51
N GLY A 44 -3.09 -17.87 -37.10
CA GLY A 44 -4.12 -18.74 -36.48
C GLY A 44 -3.79 -19.33 -35.09
N LYS A 45 -2.57 -19.11 -34.55
CA LYS A 45 -2.15 -19.62 -33.23
C LYS A 45 -2.52 -18.66 -32.11
N ASN A 46 -3.56 -19.00 -31.34
CA ASN A 46 -3.99 -18.24 -30.16
C ASN A 46 -2.99 -18.41 -29.01
N LYS A 47 -2.16 -17.40 -28.74
CA LYS A 47 -1.16 -17.41 -27.65
C LYS A 47 -1.73 -17.11 -26.25
N GLY A 48 -3.06 -17.00 -26.12
CA GLY A 48 -3.73 -16.72 -24.86
C GLY A 48 -3.47 -15.31 -24.33
N TRP A 49 -4.00 -15.01 -23.14
CA TRP A 49 -3.79 -13.74 -22.46
C TRP A 49 -2.37 -13.65 -21.89
N SER A 50 -1.78 -12.46 -21.95
CA SER A 50 -0.50 -12.17 -21.30
C SER A 50 -0.68 -11.28 -20.08
N ASN A 51 0.20 -11.41 -19.10
CA ASN A 51 0.26 -10.52 -17.94
C ASN A 51 0.43 -9.03 -18.33
N ILE A 52 1.16 -8.75 -19.41
CA ILE A 52 1.35 -7.40 -19.97
C ILE A 52 0.02 -6.85 -20.50
N THR A 53 -0.78 -7.68 -21.16
CA THR A 53 -2.11 -7.28 -21.66
C THR A 53 -3.04 -6.92 -20.51
N VAL A 54 -3.09 -7.77 -19.47
CA VAL A 54 -3.89 -7.52 -18.27
C VAL A 54 -3.43 -6.23 -17.57
N GLN A 55 -2.11 -6.04 -17.41
CA GLN A 55 -1.53 -4.83 -16.83
C GLN A 55 -1.96 -3.56 -17.58
N ARG A 56 -1.86 -3.56 -18.91
CA ARG A 56 -2.26 -2.42 -19.74
C ARG A 56 -3.75 -2.10 -19.60
N LEU A 57 -4.59 -3.14 -19.51
CA LEU A 57 -6.04 -2.98 -19.36
C LEU A 57 -6.40 -2.34 -18.01
N LEU A 58 -5.75 -2.78 -16.92
CA LEU A 58 -5.91 -2.24 -15.57
C LEU A 58 -5.41 -0.79 -15.46
N ALA A 59 -4.23 -0.51 -16.04
CA ALA A 59 -3.61 0.82 -16.03
C ALA A 59 -4.31 1.83 -16.96
N SER A 60 -5.12 1.38 -17.93
CA SER A 60 -5.77 2.26 -18.91
C SER A 60 -6.77 3.22 -18.26
N GLU A 61 -6.55 4.52 -18.43
CA GLU A 61 -7.45 5.58 -17.94
C GLU A 61 -8.79 5.64 -18.68
N ILE A 62 -8.94 4.93 -19.80
CA ILE A 62 -10.19 4.85 -20.56
C ILE A 62 -11.33 4.39 -19.66
N HIS A 63 -11.10 3.41 -18.79
CA HIS A 63 -12.14 2.90 -17.90
C HIS A 63 -12.54 3.88 -16.77
N LEU A 64 -11.81 4.99 -16.57
CA LEU A 64 -12.19 6.13 -15.71
C LEU A 64 -13.05 7.18 -16.42
N GLY A 65 -13.19 7.08 -17.74
CA GLY A 65 -13.81 8.13 -18.56
C GLY A 65 -12.80 9.02 -19.29
N TYR A 66 -11.48 8.78 -19.17
CA TYR A 66 -10.48 9.63 -19.83
C TYR A 66 -10.00 9.02 -21.15
N ILE A 67 -10.03 9.80 -22.22
CA ILE A 67 -9.37 9.48 -23.48
C ILE A 67 -8.16 10.38 -23.66
N THR A 68 -7.00 9.77 -23.89
CA THR A 68 -5.75 10.49 -24.14
C THR A 68 -5.37 10.37 -25.61
N TYR A 69 -5.32 11.51 -26.30
CA TYR A 69 -4.88 11.62 -27.69
C TYR A 69 -3.40 12.05 -27.78
N GLY A 70 -2.78 11.83 -28.94
CA GLY A 70 -1.42 12.33 -29.21
C GLY A 70 -0.30 11.62 -28.45
N LYS A 71 -0.47 10.35 -28.05
CA LYS A 71 0.56 9.59 -27.29
C LYS A 71 1.89 9.42 -28.05
N THR A 72 1.86 9.49 -29.37
CA THR A 72 3.01 9.31 -30.26
C THR A 72 2.97 10.32 -31.39
N ARG A 73 4.13 10.85 -31.77
CA ARG A 73 4.31 11.68 -32.97
C ARG A 73 5.35 11.04 -33.88
N SER A 74 5.16 11.12 -35.20
CA SER A 74 6.16 10.69 -36.17
C SER A 74 6.99 11.89 -36.59
N LYS A 75 8.31 11.82 -36.40
CA LYS A 75 9.25 12.85 -36.87
C LYS A 75 10.32 12.17 -37.72
N ARG A 76 10.39 12.53 -39.01
CA ARG A 76 11.35 11.97 -39.98
C ARG A 76 11.33 10.42 -40.03
N GLY A 77 10.15 9.82 -39.96
CA GLY A 77 9.97 8.36 -40.01
C GLY A 77 10.26 7.61 -38.70
N LEU A 78 10.72 8.29 -37.64
CA LEU A 78 10.84 7.72 -36.30
C LEU A 78 9.60 8.06 -35.47
N VAL A 79 9.03 7.05 -34.79
CA VAL A 79 7.93 7.24 -33.85
C VAL A 79 8.49 7.61 -32.48
N GLU A 80 8.19 8.83 -32.03
CA GLU A 80 8.58 9.35 -30.72
C GLU A 80 7.38 9.34 -29.77
N LEU A 81 7.61 9.01 -28.50
CA LEU A 81 6.61 9.13 -27.44
C LEU A 81 6.50 10.59 -27.02
N VAL A 82 5.28 11.13 -27.06
CA VAL A 82 5.01 12.52 -26.66
C VAL A 82 5.02 12.63 -25.13
N PRO A 83 5.70 13.63 -24.54
CA PRO A 83 5.68 13.90 -23.09
C PRO A 83 4.25 14.05 -22.55
N GLU A 84 4.02 13.71 -21.29
CA GLU A 84 2.65 13.71 -20.71
C GLU A 84 1.99 15.08 -20.72
N GLU A 85 2.75 16.15 -20.55
CA GLU A 85 2.31 17.55 -20.57
C GLU A 85 1.77 17.97 -21.95
N GLU A 86 2.26 17.36 -23.03
CA GLU A 86 1.85 17.64 -24.41
C GLU A 86 0.67 16.74 -24.86
N ARG A 87 0.22 15.80 -24.03
CA ARG A 87 -0.88 14.89 -24.37
C ARG A 87 -2.24 15.54 -24.09
N VAL A 88 -3.14 15.47 -25.05
CA VAL A 88 -4.52 15.94 -24.88
C VAL A 88 -5.32 14.89 -24.13
N LYS A 89 -5.70 15.18 -22.88
CA LYS A 89 -6.54 14.32 -22.04
C LYS A 89 -7.94 14.93 -21.93
N VAL A 90 -8.93 14.22 -22.46
CA VAL A 90 -10.33 14.64 -22.46
C VAL A 90 -11.14 13.69 -21.59
N MET A 91 -12.03 14.24 -20.75
CA MET A 91 -13.03 13.45 -20.05
C MET A 91 -14.25 13.28 -20.96
N GLU A 92 -14.54 12.05 -21.34
CA GLU A 92 -15.72 11.71 -22.14
C GLU A 92 -16.84 11.10 -21.29
N THR A 93 -18.03 11.02 -21.88
CA THR A 93 -19.29 10.59 -21.25
C THR A 93 -19.55 9.09 -21.36
N HIS A 94 -18.58 8.29 -21.83
CA HIS A 94 -18.75 6.85 -21.85
C HIS A 94 -18.76 6.28 -20.42
N GLU A 95 -19.43 5.16 -20.27
CA GLU A 95 -19.62 4.51 -18.97
C GLU A 95 -18.28 4.17 -18.30
N LYS A 96 -18.16 4.61 -17.05
CA LYS A 96 -16.98 4.37 -16.22
C LYS A 96 -17.08 2.97 -15.63
N LEU A 97 -16.05 2.16 -15.89
CA LEU A 97 -15.97 0.80 -15.38
C LEU A 97 -15.00 0.66 -14.20
N LYS A 98 -14.38 1.75 -13.74
CA LYS A 98 -13.62 1.81 -12.49
C LYS A 98 -13.72 3.20 -11.85
N THR A 99 -13.61 3.26 -10.53
CA THR A 99 -13.56 4.53 -9.81
C THR A 99 -12.13 5.09 -9.72
N PRO A 100 -11.95 6.40 -9.47
CA PRO A 100 -10.63 6.99 -9.22
C PRO A 100 -9.85 6.28 -8.10
N GLU A 101 -10.54 5.91 -7.03
CA GLU A 101 -9.96 5.24 -5.85
C GLU A 101 -9.51 3.82 -6.22
N GLU A 102 -10.35 3.04 -6.92
CA GLU A 102 -9.96 1.73 -7.46
C GLU A 102 -8.73 1.85 -8.35
N HIS A 103 -8.66 2.90 -9.20
CA HIS A 103 -7.53 3.11 -10.08
C HIS A 103 -6.24 3.43 -9.34
N GLU A 104 -6.31 4.27 -8.32
CA GLU A 104 -5.16 4.63 -7.48
C GLU A 104 -4.59 3.38 -6.78
N VAL A 105 -5.46 2.57 -6.16
CA VAL A 105 -5.06 1.30 -5.52
C VAL A 105 -4.41 0.33 -6.53
N ILE A 106 -4.97 0.23 -7.74
CA ILE A 106 -4.41 -0.59 -8.82
C ILE A 106 -3.00 -0.11 -9.19
N MET A 107 -2.83 1.20 -9.38
CA MET A 107 -1.57 1.81 -9.79
C MET A 107 -0.50 1.69 -8.71
N GLU A 108 -0.86 1.98 -7.46
CA GLU A 108 0.02 1.83 -6.32
C GLU A 108 0.53 0.39 -6.20
N ARG A 109 -0.37 -0.58 -6.36
CA ARG A 109 0.00 -2.00 -6.36
C ARG A 109 0.87 -2.39 -7.55
N LEU A 110 0.61 -1.89 -8.74
CA LEU A 110 1.46 -2.12 -9.92
C LEU A 110 2.87 -1.56 -9.71
N LEU A 111 3.00 -0.38 -9.11
CA LEU A 111 4.27 0.25 -8.76
C LEU A 111 5.01 -0.56 -7.69
N LYS A 112 4.34 -0.94 -6.60
CA LYS A 112 4.89 -1.83 -5.56
C LYS A 112 5.41 -3.14 -6.17
N ASN A 113 4.66 -3.72 -7.11
CA ASN A 113 5.05 -4.94 -7.82
C ASN A 113 6.24 -4.74 -8.77
N ARG A 114 6.42 -3.56 -9.37
CA ARG A 114 7.58 -3.25 -10.23
C ARG A 114 8.88 -3.26 -9.43
N MET A 115 8.83 -2.87 -8.17
CA MET A 115 9.97 -2.90 -7.24
C MET A 115 10.30 -4.33 -6.75
N LEU A 116 9.47 -5.32 -7.06
CA LEU A 116 9.69 -6.72 -6.70
C LEU A 116 10.46 -7.46 -7.81
N ASN A 117 11.43 -8.29 -7.40
CA ASN A 117 12.08 -9.22 -8.33
C ASN A 117 11.02 -10.22 -8.90
N PRO A 118 11.25 -10.82 -10.09
CA PRO A 118 10.26 -11.69 -10.74
C PRO A 118 9.73 -12.85 -9.88
N ASN A 119 10.56 -13.42 -9.01
CA ASN A 119 10.17 -14.56 -8.17
C ASN A 119 9.33 -14.11 -6.97
N SER A 120 9.64 -12.95 -6.39
CA SER A 120 8.82 -12.28 -5.37
C SER A 120 7.50 -11.79 -5.94
N ARG A 121 7.45 -11.38 -7.22
CA ARG A 121 6.20 -11.06 -7.93
C ARG A 121 5.27 -12.25 -8.09
N ARG A 122 5.79 -13.47 -8.14
CA ARG A 122 4.99 -14.71 -8.24
C ARG A 122 4.58 -15.26 -6.87
N ASN A 123 4.91 -14.58 -5.75
CA ASN A 123 4.71 -15.09 -4.38
C ASN A 123 5.21 -16.53 -4.20
N MET A 124 6.25 -16.92 -4.95
CA MET A 124 6.73 -18.30 -5.00
C MET A 124 7.27 -18.77 -3.65
N PHE A 125 7.69 -17.84 -2.79
CA PHE A 125 8.18 -18.14 -1.45
C PHE A 125 7.23 -17.62 -0.36
N PRO A 126 7.07 -18.35 0.75
CA PRO A 126 6.18 -17.97 1.86
C PRO A 126 6.45 -16.58 2.45
N LEU A 127 7.69 -16.08 2.39
CA LEU A 127 8.10 -14.77 2.93
C LEU A 127 8.42 -13.73 1.86
N SER A 128 8.01 -13.97 0.61
CA SER A 128 8.20 -13.05 -0.50
C SER A 128 7.65 -11.66 -0.19
N GLY A 129 8.54 -10.67 -0.13
CA GLY A 129 8.16 -9.28 0.12
C GLY A 129 8.04 -8.88 1.58
N LEU A 130 8.16 -9.82 2.52
CA LEU A 130 8.02 -9.58 3.96
C LEU A 130 9.35 -9.45 4.70
N LEU A 131 10.43 -10.08 4.20
CA LEU A 131 11.70 -10.16 4.94
C LEU A 131 12.66 -9.00 4.62
N TYR A 132 13.15 -8.30 5.64
CA TYR A 132 14.08 -7.17 5.54
C TYR A 132 15.31 -7.41 6.41
N CYS A 133 16.47 -6.95 5.96
CA CYS A 133 17.71 -7.03 6.72
C CYS A 133 17.76 -5.91 7.76
N GLU A 134 18.05 -6.24 9.03
CA GLU A 134 18.24 -5.21 10.08
C GLU A 134 19.42 -4.29 9.77
N LYS A 135 20.59 -4.86 9.47
CA LYS A 135 21.84 -4.10 9.22
C LYS A 135 21.78 -3.04 8.11
N CYS A 136 20.99 -3.27 7.05
CA CYS A 136 20.98 -2.38 5.87
C CYS A 136 19.58 -1.95 5.43
N GLY A 137 18.53 -2.30 6.19
CA GLY A 137 17.12 -2.02 5.89
C GLY A 137 16.59 -2.58 4.57
N SER A 138 17.42 -3.29 3.78
CA SER A 138 17.06 -3.73 2.45
C SER A 138 16.27 -5.02 2.48
N ARG A 139 15.32 -5.15 1.56
CA ARG A 139 14.52 -6.37 1.41
C ARG A 139 15.41 -7.56 1.01
N MET A 140 15.25 -8.67 1.71
CA MET A 140 15.98 -9.91 1.43
C MET A 140 15.46 -10.59 0.15
N ARG A 141 16.34 -11.32 -0.53
CA ARG A 141 15.99 -12.12 -1.71
C ARG A 141 16.09 -13.60 -1.38
N PHE A 142 15.27 -14.40 -2.03
CA PHE A 142 15.26 -15.85 -1.85
C PHE A 142 16.00 -16.52 -2.99
N ARG A 143 16.87 -17.48 -2.65
CA ARG A 143 17.57 -18.35 -3.59
C ARG A 143 17.10 -19.77 -3.39
N VAL A 144 16.98 -20.45 -4.52
CA VAL A 144 16.71 -21.88 -4.62
C VAL A 144 18.05 -22.60 -4.72
N GLY A 145 18.33 -23.48 -3.77
CA GLY A 145 19.44 -24.41 -3.83
C GLY A 145 18.91 -25.82 -4.03
N GLU A 146 19.75 -26.70 -4.57
CA GLU A 146 19.43 -28.12 -4.70
C GLU A 146 20.53 -28.91 -4.01
N ASN A 147 20.15 -29.78 -3.08
CA ASN A 147 21.08 -30.63 -2.35
C ASN A 147 20.70 -32.09 -2.59
N LYS A 148 21.67 -32.91 -3.01
CA LYS A 148 21.45 -34.34 -3.35
C LYS A 148 20.84 -35.15 -2.19
N LYS A 149 21.01 -34.72 -0.93
CA LYS A 149 20.49 -35.42 0.26
C LYS A 149 19.15 -34.89 0.79
N GLN A 150 18.79 -33.64 0.50
CA GLN A 150 17.61 -32.96 1.09
C GLN A 150 16.64 -32.43 0.04
N GLY A 151 16.93 -32.60 -1.25
CA GLY A 151 16.15 -32.04 -2.35
C GLY A 151 16.34 -30.52 -2.49
N GLN A 152 15.32 -29.86 -3.03
CA GLN A 152 15.31 -28.42 -3.23
C GLN A 152 15.13 -27.69 -1.88
N HIS A 153 16.05 -26.77 -1.56
CA HIS A 153 16.00 -25.98 -0.34
C HIS A 153 16.02 -24.48 -0.65
N TRP A 154 15.42 -23.69 0.24
CA TRP A 154 15.29 -22.24 0.07
C TRP A 154 16.21 -21.52 1.05
N SER A 155 16.88 -20.46 0.60
CA SER A 155 17.73 -19.62 1.46
C SER A 155 17.36 -18.16 1.30
N ALA A 156 17.22 -17.45 2.42
CA ALA A 156 17.08 -16.00 2.44
C ALA A 156 18.47 -15.35 2.44
N LEU A 157 18.73 -14.40 1.55
CA LEU A 157 20.04 -13.75 1.37
C LEU A 157 19.87 -12.23 1.28
N CYS A 158 20.77 -11.50 1.94
CA CYS A 158 20.93 -10.07 1.72
C CYS A 158 21.88 -9.84 0.54
N TYR A 159 21.44 -9.07 -0.46
CA TYR A 159 22.23 -8.70 -1.64
C TYR A 159 22.52 -7.20 -1.71
N HIS A 160 22.36 -6.48 -0.59
CA HIS A 160 22.64 -5.06 -0.58
C HIS A 160 24.14 -4.80 -0.71
N GLN A 161 24.47 -3.83 -1.56
CA GLN A 161 25.82 -3.32 -1.74
C GLN A 161 25.78 -1.81 -1.48
N TYR A 162 26.63 -1.35 -0.57
CA TYR A 162 26.74 0.06 -0.22
C TYR A 162 27.46 0.82 -1.35
N LYS A 163 27.39 2.15 -1.31
CA LYS A 163 27.97 3.02 -2.35
C LYS A 163 29.49 2.91 -2.47
N ASP A 164 30.15 2.49 -1.40
CA ASP A 164 31.59 2.19 -1.33
C ASP A 164 31.96 0.83 -1.94
N GLY A 165 30.97 0.07 -2.43
CA GLY A 165 31.16 -1.25 -3.02
C GLY A 165 31.19 -2.40 -2.01
N SER A 166 31.14 -2.12 -0.71
CA SER A 166 31.08 -3.15 0.34
C SER A 166 29.72 -3.86 0.34
N LYS A 167 29.71 -5.15 0.70
CA LYS A 167 28.49 -5.96 0.81
C LYS A 167 27.98 -5.91 2.25
N CYS A 168 26.66 -5.95 2.41
CA CYS A 168 26.07 -6.13 3.73
C CYS A 168 26.57 -7.43 4.38
N GLU A 169 26.99 -7.34 5.64
CA GLU A 169 27.54 -8.47 6.41
C GLU A 169 26.49 -9.54 6.75
N GLN A 170 25.21 -9.23 6.55
CA GLN A 170 24.11 -10.10 6.92
C GLN A 170 24.20 -11.44 6.19
N ARG A 171 24.30 -12.53 6.96
CA ARG A 171 24.43 -13.89 6.42
C ARG A 171 23.06 -14.50 6.22
N GLY A 172 22.89 -15.19 5.09
CA GLY A 172 21.66 -15.93 4.83
C GLY A 172 21.53 -17.20 5.66
N LYS A 173 20.31 -17.68 5.85
CA LYS A 173 19.99 -18.97 6.47
C LYS A 173 19.08 -19.77 5.53
N VAL A 174 19.23 -21.09 5.57
CA VAL A 174 18.28 -22.02 4.96
C VAL A 174 16.96 -21.91 5.71
N MET A 175 15.86 -21.79 4.99
CA MET A 175 14.51 -21.76 5.55
C MET A 175 13.98 -23.19 5.62
N ASP A 176 14.49 -23.94 6.59
CA ASP A 176 14.03 -25.27 6.94
C ASP A 176 12.73 -25.24 7.76
N ALA A 177 12.21 -26.42 8.12
CA ALA A 177 11.02 -26.53 8.95
C ALA A 177 11.21 -25.81 10.30
N ASP A 178 12.40 -25.89 10.88
CA ASP A 178 12.73 -25.25 12.17
C ASP A 178 12.64 -23.73 12.08
N PHE A 179 13.12 -23.13 10.98
CA PHE A 179 12.95 -21.70 10.73
C PHE A 179 11.47 -21.29 10.67
N PHE A 180 10.64 -22.06 9.97
CA PHE A 180 9.21 -21.75 9.88
C PHE A 180 8.46 -21.99 11.19
N ASN A 181 8.82 -23.01 11.95
CA ASN A 181 8.26 -23.27 13.28
C ASN A 181 8.62 -22.14 14.24
N ALA A 182 9.89 -21.72 14.29
CA ALA A 182 10.31 -20.59 15.11
C ALA A 182 9.59 -19.28 14.74
N LEU A 183 9.39 -19.03 13.44
CA LEU A 183 8.62 -17.89 12.98
C LEU A 183 7.14 -18.00 13.39
N TYR A 184 6.54 -19.18 13.24
CA TYR A 184 5.15 -19.43 13.63
C TYR A 184 4.94 -19.23 15.13
N ASP A 185 5.82 -19.80 15.95
CA ASP A 185 5.79 -19.64 17.40
C ASP A 185 5.92 -18.18 17.80
N ARG A 186 6.79 -17.41 17.12
CA ARG A 186 6.96 -15.97 17.37
C ARG A 186 5.74 -15.15 16.96
N ILE A 187 5.03 -15.54 15.90
CA ILE A 187 3.82 -14.86 15.45
C ILE A 187 2.65 -15.12 16.40
N ILE A 188 2.50 -16.36 16.90
CA ILE A 188 1.45 -16.73 17.85
C ILE A 188 1.71 -16.13 19.23
N HIS A 189 2.94 -16.25 19.70
CA HIS A 189 3.37 -15.69 20.99
C HIS A 189 3.86 -14.27 20.72
N VAL A 190 2.90 -13.38 20.45
CA VAL A 190 3.16 -11.95 20.26
C VAL A 190 4.09 -11.48 21.36
N ASP A 191 5.19 -10.83 20.97
CA ASP A 191 6.15 -10.32 21.94
C ASP A 191 5.42 -9.33 22.89
N PRO A 192 5.47 -9.55 24.22
CA PRO A 192 4.88 -8.63 25.19
C PRO A 192 5.36 -7.18 25.05
N ASN A 193 6.58 -6.97 24.53
CA ASN A 193 7.11 -5.64 24.26
C ASN A 193 6.38 -4.96 23.10
N ILE A 194 5.98 -5.71 22.07
CA ILE A 194 5.20 -5.19 20.93
C ILE A 194 3.81 -4.77 21.43
N LEU A 195 3.16 -5.61 22.25
CA LEU A 195 1.87 -5.28 22.87
C LEU A 195 1.94 -3.98 23.66
N ARG A 196 3.00 -3.82 24.47
CA ARG A 196 3.24 -2.60 25.25
C ARG A 196 3.52 -1.38 24.38
N GLU A 197 4.24 -1.51 23.27
CA GLU A 197 4.44 -0.41 22.32
C GLU A 197 3.11 0.03 21.68
N ILE A 198 2.23 -0.93 21.34
CA ILE A 198 0.90 -0.65 20.79
C ILE A 198 0.02 0.05 21.82
N GLU A 199 0.00 -0.41 23.07
CA GLU A 199 -0.76 0.25 24.15
C GLU A 199 -0.28 1.68 24.38
N LEU A 200 1.04 1.90 24.38
CA LEU A 200 1.63 3.24 24.49
C LEU A 200 1.23 4.14 23.31
N HIS A 201 1.21 3.61 22.09
CA HIS A 201 0.73 4.35 20.91
C HIS A 201 -0.77 4.65 20.99
N GLY A 202 -1.59 3.69 21.40
CA GLY A 202 -3.03 3.89 21.59
C GLY A 202 -3.36 4.93 22.67
N SER A 203 -2.59 4.96 23.76
CA SER A 203 -2.71 5.99 24.79
C SER A 203 -2.39 7.38 24.25
N ARG A 204 -1.28 7.54 23.51
CA ARG A 204 -0.90 8.82 22.90
C ARG A 204 -1.93 9.31 21.88
N TYR A 205 -2.48 8.40 21.09
CA TYR A 205 -3.54 8.71 20.14
C TYR A 205 -4.78 9.27 20.85
N ASN A 206 -5.22 8.61 21.93
CA ASN A 206 -6.36 9.07 22.74
C ASN A 206 -6.08 10.44 23.40
N ASP A 207 -4.89 10.63 23.97
CA ASP A 207 -4.48 11.91 24.56
C ASP A 207 -4.51 13.03 23.51
N THR A 208 -3.99 12.76 22.30
CA THR A 208 -3.98 13.72 21.21
C THR A 208 -5.39 14.04 20.72
N GLN A 209 -6.30 13.06 20.66
CA GLN A 209 -7.71 13.31 20.36
C GLN A 209 -8.39 14.21 21.39
N VAL A 210 -8.13 13.99 22.68
CA VAL A 210 -8.67 14.84 23.75
C VAL A 210 -8.16 16.28 23.61
N ILE A 211 -6.87 16.46 23.32
CA ILE A 211 -6.27 17.78 23.08
C ILE A 211 -6.93 18.48 21.87
N ILE A 212 -7.18 17.76 20.78
CA ILE A 212 -7.90 18.28 19.61
C ILE A 212 -9.30 18.75 20.02
N ALA A 213 -10.07 17.94 20.74
CA ALA A 213 -11.42 18.30 21.17
C ALA A 213 -11.44 19.57 22.02
N VAL A 214 -10.49 19.72 22.95
CA VAL A 214 -10.35 20.93 23.77
C VAL A 214 -10.02 22.16 22.91
N LYS A 215 -9.09 22.03 21.96
CA LYS A 215 -8.70 23.13 21.07
C LYS A 215 -9.81 23.52 20.09
N GLU A 216 -10.61 22.58 19.62
CA GLU A 216 -11.79 22.85 18.80
C GLU A 216 -12.86 23.62 19.57
N GLN A 217 -13.06 23.27 20.84
CA GLN A 217 -13.96 24.02 21.71
C GLN A 217 -13.48 25.45 21.93
N GLU A 218 -12.18 25.64 22.12
CA GLU A 218 -11.58 26.98 22.25
C GLU A 218 -11.72 27.79 20.94
N LEU A 219 -11.44 27.18 19.79
CA LEU A 219 -11.64 27.80 18.48
C LEU A 219 -13.10 28.26 18.29
N LYS A 220 -14.06 27.42 18.69
CA LYS A 220 -15.48 27.77 18.64
C LYS A 220 -15.83 28.95 19.54
N LYS A 221 -15.22 29.06 20.72
CA LYS A 221 -15.39 30.22 21.61
C LYS A 221 -14.84 31.50 20.98
N GLN A 222 -13.65 31.43 20.39
CA GLN A 222 -13.01 32.59 19.74
C GLN A 222 -13.80 33.06 18.51
N LYS A 223 -14.32 32.13 17.68
CA LYS A 223 -15.20 32.46 16.55
C LYS A 223 -16.49 33.14 17.02
N ARG A 224 -17.14 32.61 18.07
CA ARG A 224 -18.32 33.26 18.68
C ARG A 224 -18.01 34.65 19.26
N ALA A 225 -16.82 34.85 19.81
CA ALA A 225 -16.40 36.15 20.31
C ALA A 225 -16.22 37.16 19.15
N LEU A 226 -15.74 36.70 18.00
CA LEU A 226 -15.65 37.49 16.78
C LEU A 226 -17.04 37.85 16.23
N ASP A 227 -17.98 36.92 16.22
CA ASP A 227 -19.36 37.17 15.80
C ASP A 227 -20.04 38.23 16.68
N LYS A 228 -19.90 38.10 18.00
CA LYS A 228 -20.40 39.13 18.95
C LYS A 228 -19.74 40.49 18.77
N LEU A 229 -18.46 40.52 18.38
CA LEU A 229 -17.76 41.75 18.09
C LEU A 229 -18.31 42.42 16.82
N HIS A 230 -18.72 41.64 15.81
CA HIS A 230 -19.43 42.14 14.63
C HIS A 230 -20.79 42.72 15.01
N GLU A 231 -21.61 41.98 15.75
CA GLU A 231 -22.92 42.43 16.24
C GLU A 231 -22.80 43.76 17.01
N SER A 232 -21.85 43.86 17.94
CA SER A 232 -21.61 45.09 18.73
C SER A 232 -21.22 46.29 17.86
N TYR A 233 -20.57 46.06 16.72
CA TYR A 233 -20.22 47.14 15.79
C TYR A 233 -21.41 47.52 14.90
N GLU A 234 -22.21 46.55 14.46
CA GLU A 234 -23.43 46.78 13.69
C GLU A 234 -24.51 47.52 14.49
N GLU A 235 -24.55 47.31 15.81
CA GLU A 235 -25.42 48.03 16.75
C GLU A 235 -24.84 49.40 17.19
N ASP A 236 -23.75 49.86 16.57
CA ASP A 236 -23.04 51.12 16.89
C ASP A 236 -22.57 51.23 18.37
N MET A 237 -22.46 50.09 19.09
CA MET A 237 -22.05 50.04 20.50
C MET A 237 -20.55 50.28 20.69
N ILE A 238 -19.75 50.15 19.62
CA ILE A 238 -18.29 50.34 19.64
C ILE A 238 -17.82 51.15 18.42
N THR A 239 -16.72 51.88 18.58
CA THR A 239 -16.12 52.65 17.48
C THR A 239 -15.38 51.75 16.49
N LYS A 240 -15.26 52.20 15.24
CA LYS A 240 -14.49 51.52 14.20
C LYS A 240 -13.05 51.21 14.63
N GLN A 241 -12.41 52.09 15.38
CA GLN A 241 -11.04 51.89 15.85
C GLN A 241 -10.95 50.71 16.84
N VAL A 242 -11.85 50.67 17.84
CA VAL A 242 -11.92 49.58 18.83
C VAL A 242 -12.26 48.25 18.17
N PHE A 243 -13.16 48.27 17.19
CA PHE A 243 -13.51 47.10 16.39
C PHE A 243 -12.29 46.52 15.66
N LEU A 244 -11.54 47.36 14.94
CA LEU A 244 -10.36 46.92 14.18
C LEU A 244 -9.26 46.34 15.07
N GLU A 245 -8.99 46.97 16.21
CA GLU A 245 -8.00 46.49 17.19
C GLU A 245 -8.38 45.13 17.77
N ARG A 246 -9.63 44.98 18.26
CA ARG A 246 -10.10 43.72 18.85
C ARG A 246 -10.20 42.61 17.80
N ARG A 247 -10.66 42.93 16.59
CA ARG A 247 -10.72 41.98 15.48
C ARG A 247 -9.34 41.43 15.15
N ALA A 248 -8.32 42.29 15.07
CA ALA A 248 -6.96 41.85 14.77
C ALA A 248 -6.42 40.85 15.82
N ILE A 249 -6.74 41.06 17.11
CA ILE A 249 -6.35 40.15 18.19
C ILE A 249 -7.06 38.79 18.03
N LEU A 250 -8.39 38.80 17.90
CA LEU A 250 -9.20 37.59 17.77
C LEU A 250 -8.83 36.80 16.50
N SER A 251 -8.67 37.49 15.37
CA SER A 251 -8.25 36.85 14.11
C SER A 251 -6.88 36.17 14.24
N ARG A 252 -5.92 36.80 14.94
CA ARG A 252 -4.61 36.19 15.19
C ARG A 252 -4.70 34.96 16.09
N GLN A 253 -5.54 34.99 17.13
CA GLN A 253 -5.77 33.84 18.01
C GLN A 253 -6.46 32.68 17.28
N ILE A 254 -7.45 32.97 16.45
CA ILE A 254 -8.14 31.99 15.58
C ILE A 254 -7.14 31.34 14.63
N GLN A 255 -6.32 32.13 13.92
CA GLN A 255 -5.34 31.59 12.98
C GLN A 255 -4.34 30.66 13.68
N LYS A 256 -3.82 31.06 14.85
CA LYS A 256 -2.91 30.24 15.63
C LYS A 256 -3.54 28.90 16.05
N LEU A 257 -4.78 28.93 16.52
CA LEU A 257 -5.50 27.70 16.89
C LEU A 257 -5.78 26.81 15.69
N GLU A 258 -6.09 27.38 14.52
CA GLU A 258 -6.30 26.62 13.28
C GLU A 258 -5.01 25.96 12.78
N GLU A 259 -3.87 26.64 12.87
CA GLU A 259 -2.55 26.06 12.54
C GLU A 259 -2.18 24.92 13.51
N GLU A 260 -2.34 25.13 14.82
CA GLU A 260 -2.09 24.09 15.83
C GLU A 260 -2.98 22.86 15.63
N LEU A 261 -4.28 23.06 15.33
CA LEU A 261 -5.21 21.97 15.03
C LEU A 261 -4.85 21.24 13.74
N LYS A 262 -4.37 21.95 12.72
CA LYS A 262 -3.91 21.35 11.47
C LYS A 262 -2.73 20.41 11.70
N ASP A 263 -1.77 20.81 12.53
CA ASP A 263 -0.60 19.98 12.81
C ASP A 263 -0.95 18.79 13.72
N LEU A 264 -1.78 18.97 14.75
CA LEU A 264 -2.27 17.87 15.58
C LEU A 264 -3.07 16.84 14.78
N ARG A 265 -3.90 17.29 13.82
CA ARG A 265 -4.66 16.39 12.95
C ARG A 265 -3.76 15.54 12.03
N LYS A 266 -2.62 16.07 11.58
CA LYS A 266 -1.64 15.27 10.83
C LYS A 266 -1.06 14.15 11.68
N VAL A 267 -0.67 14.48 12.93
CA VAL A 267 -0.13 13.48 13.87
C VAL A 267 -1.15 12.37 14.13
N VAL A 268 -2.43 12.70 14.32
CA VAL A 268 -3.50 11.71 14.51
C VAL A 268 -3.74 10.84 13.27
N VAL A 269 -3.60 11.38 12.06
CA VAL A 269 -3.69 10.58 10.82
C VAL A 269 -2.53 9.59 10.73
N ASP A 270 -1.33 10.01 11.11
CA ASP A 270 -0.15 9.14 11.12
C ASP A 270 -0.26 8.04 12.21
N GLU A 271 -0.82 8.37 13.38
CA GLU A 271 -1.00 7.44 14.51
C GLU A 271 -2.24 6.53 14.38
N GLY A 272 -3.30 6.96 13.69
CA GLY A 272 -4.53 6.19 13.49
C GLY A 272 -4.39 4.98 12.56
N ASN A 273 -3.24 4.84 11.89
CA ASN A 273 -2.90 3.65 11.10
C ASN A 273 -2.35 2.50 11.95
N TYR A 274 -2.12 2.70 13.25
CA TYR A 274 -1.64 1.63 14.12
C TYR A 274 -2.81 0.73 14.57
N PRO A 275 -2.68 -0.60 14.45
CA PRO A 275 -3.70 -1.55 14.90
C PRO A 275 -3.85 -1.50 16.43
N THR A 276 -5.06 -1.70 16.94
CA THR A 276 -5.26 -1.89 18.39
C THR A 276 -4.84 -3.29 18.83
N VAL A 277 -4.59 -3.46 20.14
CA VAL A 277 -4.25 -4.77 20.74
C VAL A 277 -5.33 -5.81 20.43
N GLU A 278 -6.60 -5.43 20.56
CA GLU A 278 -7.76 -6.29 20.27
C GLU A 278 -7.80 -6.74 18.81
N GLN A 279 -7.57 -5.81 17.87
CA GLN A 279 -7.49 -6.12 16.43
C GLN A 279 -6.35 -7.08 16.11
N ILE A 280 -5.22 -6.99 16.81
CA ILE A 280 -4.11 -7.93 16.63
C ILE A 280 -4.51 -9.32 17.13
N TYR A 281 -5.14 -9.45 18.29
CA TYR A 281 -5.63 -10.75 18.77
C TYR A 281 -6.64 -11.38 17.82
N GLU A 282 -7.57 -10.59 17.28
CA GLU A 282 -8.52 -11.07 16.26
C GLU A 282 -7.80 -11.54 15.00
N ARG A 283 -6.88 -10.74 14.45
CA ARG A 283 -6.09 -11.09 13.27
C ARG A 283 -5.20 -12.31 13.51
N ILE A 284 -4.71 -12.54 14.73
CA ILE A 284 -3.95 -13.74 15.10
C ILE A 284 -4.87 -14.97 15.17
N GLY A 285 -6.10 -14.81 15.67
CA GLY A 285 -7.12 -15.85 15.62
C GLY A 285 -7.39 -16.30 14.18
N GLU A 286 -7.69 -15.35 13.30
CA GLU A 286 -7.87 -15.61 11.87
C GLU A 286 -6.63 -16.22 11.22
N PHE A 287 -5.43 -15.74 11.59
CA PHE A 287 -4.17 -16.28 11.12
C PHE A 287 -4.00 -17.75 11.52
N ARG A 288 -4.37 -18.13 12.75
CA ARG A 288 -4.26 -19.50 13.23
C ARG A 288 -5.11 -20.45 12.38
N GLU A 289 -6.34 -20.05 12.09
CA GLU A 289 -7.25 -20.82 11.24
C GLU A 289 -6.71 -20.93 9.81
N LEU A 290 -6.34 -19.80 9.19
CA LEU A 290 -5.88 -19.76 7.81
C LEU A 290 -4.51 -20.42 7.61
N TRP A 291 -3.63 -20.38 8.62
CA TRP A 291 -2.31 -21.01 8.56
C TRP A 291 -2.42 -22.53 8.62
N SER A 292 -3.37 -23.07 9.40
CA SER A 292 -3.62 -24.52 9.48
C SER A 292 -4.11 -25.11 8.16
N VAL A 293 -4.81 -24.31 7.34
CA VAL A 293 -5.38 -24.71 6.04
C VAL A 293 -4.45 -24.42 4.86
N ALA A 294 -3.45 -23.54 5.03
CA ALA A 294 -2.57 -23.12 3.95
C ALA A 294 -1.59 -24.25 3.53
N VAL A 295 -1.83 -24.84 2.36
CA VAL A 295 -1.02 -25.95 1.83
C VAL A 295 0.14 -25.43 0.99
N THR A 296 -0.08 -24.36 0.22
CA THR A 296 0.92 -23.83 -0.72
C THR A 296 1.73 -22.66 -0.16
N SER A 297 2.95 -22.46 -0.70
CA SER A 297 3.81 -21.31 -0.35
C SER A 297 3.14 -19.95 -0.62
N GLU A 298 2.31 -19.87 -1.67
CA GLU A 298 1.58 -18.66 -2.03
C GLU A 298 0.45 -18.35 -1.03
N GLU A 299 -0.31 -19.37 -0.62
CA GLU A 299 -1.35 -19.21 0.41
C GLU A 299 -0.75 -18.77 1.74
N LYS A 300 0.34 -19.40 2.18
CA LYS A 300 1.08 -18.99 3.38
C LYS A 300 1.54 -17.54 3.30
N ASN A 301 2.08 -17.11 2.15
CA ASN A 301 2.48 -15.71 1.95
C ASN A 301 1.31 -14.73 1.99
N ARG A 302 0.17 -15.11 1.38
CA ARG A 302 -1.05 -14.30 1.38
C ARG A 302 -1.59 -14.14 2.80
N THR A 303 -1.64 -15.23 3.57
CA THR A 303 -2.08 -15.21 4.97
C THR A 303 -1.15 -14.36 5.83
N LEU A 304 0.17 -14.52 5.69
CA LEU A 304 1.15 -13.69 6.42
C LEU A 304 1.04 -12.20 6.09
N LYS A 305 0.83 -11.84 4.82
CA LYS A 305 0.67 -10.43 4.40
C LYS A 305 -0.57 -9.73 4.95
N LYS A 306 -1.55 -10.48 5.47
CA LYS A 306 -2.72 -9.88 6.14
C LYS A 306 -2.36 -9.39 7.54
N LEU A 307 -1.54 -10.13 8.27
CA LEU A 307 -1.17 -9.86 9.66
C LEU A 307 0.14 -9.08 9.79
N VAL A 308 1.12 -9.37 8.94
CA VAL A 308 2.49 -8.90 9.07
C VAL A 308 2.83 -7.91 7.97
N GLU A 309 3.31 -6.73 8.35
CA GLU A 309 3.78 -5.71 7.42
C GLU A 309 5.19 -6.02 6.93
N ARG A 310 6.09 -6.29 7.88
CA ARG A 310 7.49 -6.61 7.63
C ARG A 310 8.04 -7.52 8.74
N ILE A 311 9.00 -8.34 8.38
CA ILE A 311 9.78 -9.19 9.28
C ILE A 311 11.22 -8.74 9.14
N VAL A 312 11.78 -8.23 10.22
CA VAL A 312 13.17 -7.86 10.34
C VAL A 312 13.97 -9.11 10.65
N TYR A 313 14.96 -9.39 9.81
CA TYR A 313 15.88 -10.50 9.92
C TYR A 313 17.22 -9.98 10.43
N ASP A 314 17.65 -10.52 11.57
CA ASP A 314 19.01 -10.36 12.04
C ASP A 314 19.67 -11.70 12.40
N ARG A 315 20.87 -11.92 11.89
CA ARG A 315 21.64 -13.14 12.15
C ARG A 315 23.05 -12.79 12.60
N GLU A 316 23.31 -13.07 13.87
CA GLU A 316 24.63 -12.99 14.47
C GLU A 316 25.20 -14.40 14.69
N GLY A 317 26.08 -14.83 13.79
CA GLY A 317 26.68 -16.16 13.85
C GLY A 317 25.65 -17.29 13.66
N ASN A 318 25.35 -17.99 14.75
CA ASN A 318 24.32 -19.05 14.80
C ASN A 318 22.99 -18.59 15.40
N ARG A 319 22.95 -17.40 16.03
CA ARG A 319 21.71 -16.83 16.53
C ARG A 319 20.97 -16.15 15.40
N LEU A 320 19.66 -16.38 15.34
CA LEU A 320 18.76 -15.75 14.40
C LEU A 320 17.66 -15.08 15.22
N GLU A 321 17.53 -13.78 15.05
CA GLU A 321 16.48 -12.97 15.63
C GLU A 321 15.54 -12.52 14.51
N LEU A 322 14.23 -12.70 14.75
CA LEU A 322 13.17 -12.31 13.84
C LEU A 322 12.23 -11.37 14.59
N THR A 323 12.22 -10.10 14.19
CA THR A 323 11.29 -9.10 14.75
C THR A 323 10.15 -8.90 13.77
N VAL A 324 8.93 -9.20 14.22
CA VAL A 324 7.72 -9.13 13.40
C VAL A 324 7.06 -7.77 13.63
N CYS A 325 6.90 -6.98 12.58
CA CYS A 325 6.08 -5.77 12.62
C CYS A 325 4.69 -6.11 12.07
N TYR A 326 3.68 -5.97 12.92
CA TYR A 326 2.29 -6.22 12.58
C TYR A 326 1.68 -5.02 11.83
N ARG A 327 0.72 -5.30 10.95
CA ARG A 327 -0.14 -4.28 10.32
C ARG A 327 -1.31 -3.92 11.21
#